data_AF-A0A8C4R937-F1
#
_entry.id   AF-A0A8C4R937-F1
#
_cell.length_a   1.000
_cell.length_b   1.000
_cell.length_c   1.000
_cell.angle_alpha   90.00
_cell.angle_beta   90.00
_cell.angle_gamma   90.00
#
_symmetry.space_group_name_H-M   'P 1'
#
loop_
_entity.id
_entity.type
_entity.pdbx_description
1 polymer ?
#
loop_
_entity_poly.entity_id
_entity_poly.type
_entity_poly.pdbx_seq_one_letter_code
_entity_poly.pdbx_strand_id
1 'polypeptide(L)'
;MPGFEFAIDRGGTFTDVFARCPGGKIRVMKLLSEDPAHYVDAPREGIRRIMEEELGQKFPIEEPLDPTGISWIRMGTTVATNALLERCGERCALVITRGFRDLLHIGNQARPSIFDLAIQMPEKLYEVVVEVDERVVLHQDSCQLHNSKKLKMVTGVTGEQLEVWQSVNLADLEGKLQGLLTAGIKSLAVVLIHSYIWAKHEEEIEKLALRLGFSHVSLSSRVAPMVRVVPRGFTACADAYLSPCIQSYLQGFRSGFKNDLKLVQVLFMQSDGGLTPMEKFIGSRAVLSGPAGGVVGLARTAYGLDGQKPVIGFDMGGTSTDVSRYAGEYEHVFEATTAGVPIQAPQLDINTVAAGGGSILFYRNGIFLVGPESAGAFPGPICYKKGGPLTVTDANLCLGRLLPNYFPKIFGKSEDEPLGKKEVIEAFETMAQRVNQYPESRKPGSNPLTVEDVAMGFIQVANEAMCRPIRALTQVRTFSNFTTSVFLFFDFEGIVRF
;
A
#
# COMPACT_ATOMS: atom_id res chain seq x y z
N MET A 1 -18.43 -11.72 29.97
CA MET A 1 -16.96 -11.64 29.83
C MET A 1 -16.66 -10.99 28.49
N PRO A 2 -15.56 -10.22 28.34
CA PRO A 2 -15.20 -9.69 27.02
C PRO A 2 -15.01 -10.86 26.05
N GLY A 3 -15.56 -10.71 24.84
CA GLY A 3 -15.38 -11.65 23.74
C GLY A 3 -13.97 -11.59 23.16
N PHE A 4 -13.71 -12.33 22.09
CA PHE A 4 -12.46 -12.30 21.35
C PHE A 4 -12.15 -10.90 20.81
N GLU A 5 -10.88 -10.53 20.82
CA GLU A 5 -10.39 -9.28 20.27
C GLU A 5 -9.23 -9.56 19.34
N PHE A 6 -9.37 -9.17 18.07
CA PHE A 6 -8.39 -9.49 17.03
C PHE A 6 -7.70 -8.23 16.52
N ALA A 7 -6.37 -8.21 16.56
CA ALA A 7 -5.53 -7.26 15.84
C ALA A 7 -4.79 -8.03 14.74
N ILE A 8 -5.03 -7.65 13.49
CA ILE A 8 -4.54 -8.37 12.32
C ILE A 8 -3.72 -7.41 11.46
N ASP A 9 -2.56 -7.85 10.99
CA ASP A 9 -1.83 -7.15 9.95
C ASP A 9 -1.74 -8.05 8.73
N ARG A 10 -2.38 -7.63 7.63
CA ARG A 10 -2.32 -8.34 6.36
C ARG A 10 -1.23 -7.70 5.50
N GLY A 11 -0.03 -8.25 5.60
CA GLY A 11 1.11 -7.90 4.78
C GLY A 11 1.07 -8.51 3.38
N GLY A 12 2.12 -8.27 2.59
CA GLY A 12 2.22 -8.80 1.22
C GLY A 12 2.49 -10.30 1.16
N THR A 13 3.23 -10.84 2.13
CA THR A 13 3.62 -12.26 2.17
C THR A 13 2.93 -13.02 3.29
N PHE A 14 2.86 -12.44 4.48
CA PHE A 14 2.24 -13.06 5.64
C PHE A 14 1.14 -12.19 6.22
N THR A 15 0.15 -12.86 6.82
CA THR A 15 -0.87 -12.27 7.66
C THR A 15 -0.59 -12.66 9.11
N ASP A 16 -0.38 -11.66 9.94
CA ASP A 16 -0.09 -11.81 11.35
C ASP A 16 -1.36 -11.52 12.16
N VAL A 17 -1.73 -12.47 13.02
CA VAL A 17 -2.97 -12.42 13.80
C VAL A 17 -2.63 -12.48 15.26
N PHE A 18 -2.88 -11.39 15.97
CA PHE A 18 -2.88 -11.33 17.42
C PHE A 18 -4.32 -11.40 17.93
N ALA A 19 -4.58 -12.29 18.89
CA ALA A 19 -5.88 -12.39 19.52
C ALA A 19 -5.75 -12.36 21.05
N ARG A 20 -6.58 -11.52 21.68
CA ARG A 20 -6.90 -11.65 23.11
C ARG A 20 -8.22 -12.41 23.23
N CYS A 21 -8.14 -13.65 23.70
CA CYS A 21 -9.26 -14.57 23.83
C CYS A 21 -10.09 -14.26 25.10
N PRO A 22 -11.34 -14.74 25.18
CA PRO A 22 -12.11 -14.71 26.42
C PRO A 22 -11.30 -15.30 27.59
N GLY A 23 -11.27 -14.61 28.72
CA GLY A 23 -10.43 -14.99 29.87
C GLY A 23 -8.99 -14.45 29.82
N GLY A 24 -8.61 -13.69 28.79
CA GLY A 24 -7.35 -12.94 28.72
C GLY A 24 -6.15 -13.71 28.15
N LYS A 25 -6.35 -14.96 27.71
CA LYS A 25 -5.33 -15.75 27.02
C LYS A 25 -4.96 -15.08 25.69
N ILE A 26 -3.65 -15.06 25.38
CA ILE A 26 -3.13 -14.47 24.15
C ILE A 26 -2.81 -15.58 23.16
N ARG A 27 -3.22 -15.41 21.90
CA ARG A 27 -2.83 -16.24 20.76
C ARG A 27 -2.18 -15.38 19.69
N VAL A 28 -1.15 -15.93 19.06
CA VAL A 28 -0.50 -15.34 17.90
C VAL A 28 -0.44 -16.41 16.82
N MET A 29 -0.81 -16.06 15.60
CA MET A 29 -0.82 -16.94 14.45
C MET A 29 -0.27 -16.21 13.23
N LYS A 30 0.46 -16.93 12.38
CA LYS A 30 0.99 -16.41 11.12
C LYS A 30 0.55 -17.33 9.99
N LEU A 31 -0.01 -16.75 8.95
CA LEU A 31 -0.51 -17.44 7.76
C LEU A 31 0.09 -16.77 6.51
N LEU A 32 0.14 -17.48 5.39
CA LEU A 32 0.44 -16.82 4.11
C LEU A 32 -0.71 -15.85 3.77
N SER A 33 -0.40 -14.66 3.27
CA SER A 33 -1.43 -13.67 2.89
C SER A 33 -2.28 -14.11 1.70
N GLU A 34 -1.75 -15.04 0.90
CA GLU A 34 -2.42 -15.67 -0.22
C GLU A 34 -2.03 -17.15 -0.27
N ASP A 35 -3.04 -18.02 -0.17
CA ASP A 35 -2.88 -19.46 -0.41
C ASP A 35 -4.17 -20.06 -1.01
N PRO A 36 -4.39 -19.91 -2.32
CA PRO A 36 -5.66 -20.24 -2.97
C PRO A 36 -6.05 -21.72 -2.88
N ALA A 37 -5.09 -22.59 -2.55
CA ALA A 37 -5.32 -24.02 -2.38
C ALA A 37 -5.99 -24.37 -1.03
N HIS A 38 -5.89 -23.51 -0.02
CA HIS A 38 -6.31 -23.82 1.35
C HIS A 38 -7.37 -22.85 1.90
N TYR A 39 -7.28 -21.56 1.57
CA TYR A 39 -8.25 -20.56 2.03
C TYR A 39 -8.37 -19.37 1.06
N VAL A 40 -9.55 -18.75 1.09
CA VAL A 40 -9.86 -17.57 0.28
C VAL A 40 -9.31 -16.28 0.90
N ASP A 41 -9.31 -16.20 2.24
CA ASP A 41 -8.93 -14.99 2.98
C ASP A 41 -8.17 -15.35 4.26
N ALA A 42 -6.92 -14.92 4.36
CA ALA A 42 -6.03 -15.23 5.47
C ALA A 42 -6.47 -14.60 6.81
N PRO A 43 -6.91 -13.33 6.88
CA PRO A 43 -7.47 -12.77 8.12
C PRO A 43 -8.63 -13.58 8.70
N ARG A 44 -9.61 -13.94 7.88
CA ARG A 44 -10.74 -14.78 8.30
C ARG A 44 -10.27 -16.15 8.75
N GLU A 45 -9.35 -16.75 8.01
CA GLU A 45 -8.79 -18.06 8.34
C GLU A 45 -8.08 -18.06 9.70
N GLY A 46 -7.31 -17.01 10.00
CA GLY A 46 -6.67 -16.86 11.30
C GLY A 46 -7.66 -16.70 12.44
N ILE A 47 -8.73 -15.91 12.24
CA ILE A 47 -9.84 -15.80 13.20
C ILE A 47 -10.49 -17.18 13.41
N ARG A 48 -10.80 -17.90 12.32
CA ARG A 48 -11.42 -19.21 12.34
C ARG A 48 -10.59 -20.21 13.15
N ARG A 49 -9.31 -20.40 12.81
CA ARG A 49 -8.40 -21.34 13.50
C ARG A 49 -8.27 -21.03 14.99
N ILE A 50 -8.11 -19.75 15.36
CA ILE A 50 -8.02 -19.35 16.78
C ILE A 50 -9.33 -19.64 17.52
N MET A 51 -10.49 -19.36 16.91
CA MET A 51 -11.77 -19.67 17.52
C MET A 51 -11.99 -21.18 17.65
N GLU A 52 -11.58 -21.99 16.67
CA GLU A 52 -11.64 -23.46 16.75
C GLU A 52 -10.82 -24.00 17.93
N GLU A 53 -9.57 -23.52 18.06
CA GLU A 53 -8.67 -23.95 19.13
C GLU A 53 -9.17 -23.58 20.53
N GLU A 54 -9.76 -22.40 20.69
CA GLU A 54 -10.21 -21.92 22.01
C GLU A 54 -11.61 -22.41 22.40
N LEU A 55 -12.50 -22.62 21.42
CA LEU A 55 -13.85 -23.11 21.68
C LEU A 55 -13.94 -24.64 21.64
N GLY A 56 -12.94 -25.32 21.08
CA GLY A 56 -12.97 -26.78 20.87
C GLY A 56 -14.07 -27.22 19.90
N GLN A 57 -14.56 -26.30 19.07
CA GLN A 57 -15.61 -26.51 18.07
C GLN A 57 -15.00 -26.34 16.67
N LYS A 58 -15.38 -27.20 15.73
CA LYS A 58 -15.00 -27.04 14.33
C LYS A 58 -15.88 -26.00 13.62
N PHE A 59 -15.25 -25.17 12.81
CA PHE A 59 -15.86 -24.21 11.90
C PHE A 59 -15.45 -24.57 10.46
N PRO A 60 -16.38 -25.07 9.62
CA PRO A 60 -16.08 -25.41 8.22
C PRO A 60 -15.48 -24.22 7.46
N ILE A 61 -14.51 -24.49 6.58
CA ILE A 61 -13.78 -23.45 5.83
C ILE A 61 -14.70 -22.75 4.82
N GLU A 62 -15.61 -23.53 4.23
CA GLU A 62 -16.52 -23.12 3.15
C GLU A 62 -17.73 -22.34 3.67
N GLU A 63 -18.03 -22.41 4.96
CA GLU A 63 -19.16 -21.71 5.56
C GLU A 63 -18.76 -20.33 6.12
N PRO A 64 -19.66 -19.32 6.04
CA PRO A 64 -19.43 -18.06 6.73
C PRO A 64 -19.29 -18.26 8.24
N LEU A 65 -18.25 -17.65 8.82
CA LEU A 65 -17.96 -17.77 10.25
C LEU A 65 -19.00 -17.00 11.07
N ASP A 66 -19.48 -17.58 12.16
CA ASP A 66 -20.35 -16.87 13.10
C ASP A 66 -19.50 -15.88 13.93
N PRO A 67 -19.73 -14.56 13.81
CA PRO A 67 -18.96 -13.57 14.55
C PRO A 67 -19.39 -13.45 16.03
N THR A 68 -20.38 -14.24 16.47
CA THR A 68 -20.85 -14.21 17.86
C THR A 68 -19.70 -14.48 18.83
N GLY A 69 -19.53 -13.59 19.80
CA GLY A 69 -18.43 -13.67 20.77
C GLY A 69 -17.17 -12.92 20.35
N ILE A 70 -17.14 -12.27 19.18
CA ILE A 70 -16.09 -11.31 18.82
C ILE A 70 -16.49 -9.92 19.31
N SER A 71 -15.61 -9.27 20.08
CA SER A 71 -15.80 -7.90 20.58
C SER A 71 -15.43 -6.86 19.52
N TRP A 72 -14.25 -6.98 18.92
CA TRP A 72 -13.78 -6.10 17.87
C TRP A 72 -12.68 -6.76 17.02
N ILE A 73 -12.54 -6.25 15.80
CA ILE A 73 -11.47 -6.58 14.86
C ILE A 73 -10.79 -5.28 14.46
N ARG A 74 -9.46 -5.22 14.58
CA ARG A 74 -8.63 -4.10 14.11
C ARG A 74 -7.66 -4.63 13.07
N MET A 75 -7.53 -3.94 11.95
CA MET A 75 -6.77 -4.46 10.82
C MET A 75 -5.87 -3.41 10.16
N GLY A 76 -4.60 -3.76 9.94
CA GLY A 76 -3.70 -3.10 8.99
C GLY A 76 -3.65 -3.90 7.68
N THR A 77 -3.42 -3.22 6.55
CA THR A 77 -3.25 -3.93 5.28
C THR A 77 -2.33 -3.20 4.31
N THR A 78 -1.57 -3.96 3.53
CA THR A 78 -0.71 -3.42 2.45
C THR A 78 -1.35 -3.48 1.07
N VAL A 79 -2.64 -3.87 0.96
CA VAL A 79 -3.36 -3.99 -0.34
C VAL A 79 -3.27 -2.71 -1.18
N ALA A 80 -3.49 -1.54 -0.57
CA ALA A 80 -3.43 -0.27 -1.28
C ALA A 80 -2.02 0.08 -1.76
N THR A 81 -1.02 -0.12 -0.90
CA THR A 81 0.39 0.13 -1.23
C THR A 81 0.86 -0.78 -2.37
N ASN A 82 0.55 -2.07 -2.30
CA ASN A 82 0.96 -3.05 -3.31
C ASN A 82 0.24 -2.79 -4.65
N ALA A 83 -1.06 -2.51 -4.64
CA ALA A 83 -1.80 -2.14 -5.85
C ALA A 83 -1.19 -0.90 -6.53
N LEU A 84 -0.69 0.06 -5.76
CA LEU A 84 -0.03 1.26 -6.29
C LEU A 84 1.37 0.98 -6.85
N LEU A 85 2.17 0.15 -6.15
CA LEU A 85 3.52 -0.25 -6.55
C LEU A 85 3.51 -1.13 -7.81
N GLU A 86 2.58 -2.08 -7.88
CA GLU A 86 2.46 -3.07 -8.96
C GLU A 86 1.63 -2.56 -10.15
N ARG A 87 1.04 -1.36 -10.04
CA ARG A 87 0.10 -0.82 -11.03
C ARG A 87 -1.10 -1.75 -11.29
N CYS A 88 -1.61 -2.36 -10.22
CA CYS A 88 -2.73 -3.31 -10.21
C CYS A 88 -4.01 -2.72 -9.58
N GLY A 89 -4.28 -1.43 -9.79
CA GLY A 89 -5.53 -0.78 -9.36
C GLY A 89 -6.64 -0.83 -10.41
N GLU A 90 -7.78 -0.20 -10.09
CA GLU A 90 -8.94 -0.15 -10.98
C GLU A 90 -8.73 0.85 -12.12
N ARG A 91 -9.14 0.45 -13.33
CA ARG A 91 -9.11 1.33 -14.50
C ARG A 91 -9.99 2.56 -14.24
N CYS A 92 -9.38 3.75 -14.30
CA CYS A 92 -10.08 4.99 -13.99
C CYS A 92 -9.95 6.05 -15.08
N ALA A 93 -10.93 6.95 -15.16
CA ALA A 93 -10.89 8.14 -16.00
C ALA A 93 -10.93 9.42 -15.16
N LEU A 94 -10.31 10.47 -15.68
CA LEU A 94 -10.29 11.81 -15.11
C LEU A 94 -11.37 12.67 -15.75
N VAL A 95 -12.31 13.16 -14.96
CA VAL A 95 -13.29 14.18 -15.36
C VAL A 95 -12.78 15.53 -14.85
N ILE A 96 -12.57 16.48 -15.76
CA ILE A 96 -11.94 17.76 -15.44
C ILE A 96 -12.64 18.92 -16.15
N THR A 97 -12.55 20.13 -15.58
CA THR A 97 -13.05 21.36 -16.22
C THR A 97 -12.43 21.54 -17.61
N ARG A 98 -13.23 21.92 -18.60
CA ARG A 98 -12.79 22.19 -19.97
C ARG A 98 -11.67 23.23 -20.03
N GLY A 99 -10.66 22.98 -20.87
CA GLY A 99 -9.44 23.77 -21.00
C GLY A 99 -8.29 23.29 -20.11
N PHE A 100 -8.52 22.27 -19.27
CA PHE A 100 -7.53 21.73 -18.33
C PHE A 100 -7.21 20.25 -18.59
N ARG A 101 -7.50 19.74 -19.79
CA ARG A 101 -7.26 18.34 -20.20
C ARG A 101 -5.90 17.79 -19.76
N ASP A 102 -4.84 18.55 -20.01
CA ASP A 102 -3.45 18.10 -19.79
C ASP A 102 -2.89 18.54 -18.43
N LEU A 103 -3.71 19.10 -17.55
CA LEU A 103 -3.25 19.71 -16.29
C LEU A 103 -2.46 18.72 -15.41
N LEU A 104 -3.00 17.52 -15.17
CA LEU A 104 -2.31 16.51 -14.37
C LEU A 104 -1.16 15.84 -15.14
N HIS A 105 -1.20 15.86 -16.46
CA HIS A 105 -0.08 15.38 -17.27
C HIS A 105 1.13 16.31 -17.18
N ILE A 106 0.91 17.62 -17.22
CA ILE A 106 1.94 18.65 -17.05
C ILE A 106 2.45 18.69 -15.61
N GLY A 107 1.55 18.45 -14.64
CA GLY A 107 1.88 18.44 -13.22
C GLY A 107 2.36 19.81 -12.75
N ASN A 108 3.53 19.85 -12.12
CA ASN A 108 4.18 21.06 -11.62
C ASN A 108 5.47 21.43 -12.39
N GLN A 109 5.70 20.80 -13.55
CA GLN A 109 6.92 20.94 -14.36
C GLN A 109 8.24 20.54 -13.66
N ALA A 110 8.18 19.98 -12.44
CA ALA A 110 9.38 19.52 -11.74
C ALA A 110 9.95 18.26 -12.42
N ARG A 111 11.27 18.20 -12.54
CA ARG A 111 11.99 17.02 -13.01
C ARG A 111 12.45 16.19 -11.81
N PRO A 112 12.01 14.93 -11.67
CA PRO A 112 12.46 14.07 -10.56
C PRO A 112 13.99 13.94 -10.51
N SER A 113 14.60 13.70 -11.67
CA SER A 113 16.05 13.69 -11.87
C SER A 113 16.45 14.87 -12.76
N ILE A 114 16.81 16.00 -12.15
CA ILE A 114 17.06 17.25 -12.88
C ILE A 114 18.22 17.15 -13.91
N PHE A 115 19.14 16.20 -13.69
CA PHE A 115 20.33 16.00 -14.52
C PHE A 115 20.20 14.85 -15.53
N ASP A 116 19.08 14.11 -15.54
CA ASP A 116 18.89 13.04 -16.52
C ASP A 116 18.71 13.65 -17.92
N LEU A 117 19.56 13.23 -18.85
CA LEU A 117 19.49 13.67 -20.25
C LEU A 117 18.24 13.13 -20.95
N ALA A 118 17.79 11.94 -20.56
CA ALA A 118 16.57 11.30 -21.04
C ALA A 118 15.48 11.40 -19.97
N ILE A 119 14.75 12.52 -19.96
CA ILE A 119 13.71 12.80 -18.99
C ILE A 119 12.56 11.79 -19.15
N GLN A 120 12.31 11.02 -18.11
CA GLN A 120 11.14 10.14 -18.03
C GLN A 120 10.04 10.86 -17.26
N MET A 121 8.85 10.97 -17.87
CA MET A 121 7.67 11.47 -17.16
C MET A 121 7.07 10.35 -16.30
N PRO A 122 6.62 10.64 -15.07
CA PRO A 122 5.89 9.67 -14.27
C PRO A 122 4.64 9.17 -15.01
N GLU A 123 4.34 7.89 -14.83
CA GLU A 123 3.11 7.30 -15.37
C GLU A 123 1.86 7.88 -14.70
N LYS A 124 0.76 7.85 -15.44
CA LYS A 124 -0.56 8.34 -14.99
C LYS A 124 -1.38 7.16 -14.48
N LEU A 125 -2.16 7.37 -13.43
CA LEU A 125 -3.11 6.37 -12.94
C LEU A 125 -4.42 6.32 -13.74
N TYR A 126 -4.75 7.41 -14.44
CA TYR A 126 -5.95 7.50 -15.27
C TYR A 126 -5.63 7.20 -16.74
N GLU A 127 -6.59 6.57 -17.43
CA GLU A 127 -6.44 6.20 -18.85
C GLU A 127 -6.99 7.26 -19.80
N VAL A 128 -8.12 7.87 -19.45
CA VAL A 128 -8.88 8.78 -20.32
C VAL A 128 -9.20 10.07 -19.58
N VAL A 129 -9.17 11.20 -20.28
CA VAL A 129 -9.60 12.49 -19.77
C VAL A 129 -10.89 12.92 -20.45
N VAL A 130 -11.89 13.27 -19.66
CA VAL A 130 -13.18 13.80 -20.09
C VAL A 130 -13.29 15.24 -19.62
N GLU A 131 -13.37 16.16 -20.57
CA GLU A 131 -13.60 17.58 -20.28
C GLU A 131 -15.09 17.88 -20.13
N VAL A 132 -15.42 18.60 -19.06
CA VAL A 132 -16.77 19.08 -18.72
C VAL A 132 -16.86 20.57 -18.93
N ASP A 133 -17.87 21.01 -19.67
CA ASP A 133 -18.17 22.41 -19.87
C ASP A 133 -18.89 22.97 -18.63
N GLU A 134 -18.11 23.39 -17.65
CA GLU A 134 -18.53 24.04 -16.41
C GLU A 134 -17.50 25.09 -16.01
N ARG A 135 -17.90 26.12 -15.27
CA ARG A 135 -16.96 27.08 -14.71
C ARG A 135 -17.54 27.77 -13.48
N VAL A 136 -16.80 27.65 -12.38
CA VAL A 136 -17.01 28.43 -11.16
C VAL A 136 -15.77 29.30 -10.94
N VAL A 137 -15.97 30.55 -10.56
CA VAL A 137 -14.89 31.51 -10.31
C VAL A 137 -15.12 32.20 -8.98
N LEU A 138 -14.06 32.51 -8.25
CA LEU A 138 -14.15 33.36 -7.06
C LEU A 138 -14.62 34.76 -7.46
N HIS A 139 -15.61 35.29 -6.76
CA HIS A 139 -16.07 36.66 -6.96
C HIS A 139 -14.97 37.65 -6.56
N GLN A 140 -14.72 38.63 -7.42
CA GLN A 140 -13.79 39.72 -7.14
C GLN A 140 -14.43 41.03 -7.56
N ASP A 141 -14.56 41.98 -6.63
CA ASP A 141 -15.14 43.30 -6.89
C ASP A 141 -14.38 44.06 -8.00
N SER A 142 -13.09 43.75 -8.18
CA SER A 142 -12.22 44.36 -9.18
C SER A 142 -12.23 43.66 -10.54
N CYS A 143 -13.06 42.63 -10.73
CA CYS A 143 -13.08 41.84 -11.97
C CYS A 143 -13.63 42.67 -13.14
N GLN A 144 -12.80 42.99 -14.13
CA GLN A 144 -13.23 43.77 -15.29
C GLN A 144 -13.87 42.91 -16.39
N LEU A 145 -13.89 41.58 -16.21
CA LEU A 145 -14.47 40.62 -17.14
C LEU A 145 -15.99 40.44 -16.98
N HIS A 146 -16.67 41.32 -16.23
CA HIS A 146 -18.11 41.32 -16.06
C HIS A 146 -18.82 41.50 -17.42
N ASN A 147 -19.01 40.39 -18.14
CA ASN A 147 -20.01 40.34 -19.18
C ASN A 147 -21.38 40.49 -18.51
N SER A 148 -22.20 41.39 -19.04
CA SER A 148 -23.46 41.95 -18.49
C SER A 148 -24.60 40.96 -18.17
N LYS A 149 -24.32 39.69 -17.90
CA LYS A 149 -25.27 38.70 -17.41
C LYS A 149 -25.29 38.72 -15.88
N LYS A 150 -26.48 38.70 -15.28
CA LYS A 150 -26.67 38.36 -13.87
C LYS A 150 -26.21 36.91 -13.67
N LEU A 151 -24.94 36.74 -13.34
CA LEU A 151 -24.38 35.43 -13.00
C LEU A 151 -24.97 34.97 -11.67
N LYS A 152 -25.13 33.65 -11.53
CA LYS A 152 -25.63 33.07 -10.29
C LYS A 152 -24.52 33.15 -9.24
N MET A 153 -24.78 33.92 -8.19
CA MET A 153 -23.92 33.99 -7.02
C MET A 153 -24.19 32.80 -6.10
N VAL A 154 -23.11 32.19 -5.60
CA VAL A 154 -23.16 31.12 -4.60
C VAL A 154 -22.14 31.41 -3.51
N THR A 155 -22.37 30.87 -2.31
CA THR A 155 -21.45 31.00 -1.19
C THR A 155 -20.72 29.68 -0.99
N GLY A 156 -19.39 29.75 -0.90
CA GLY A 156 -18.54 28.61 -0.63
C GLY A 156 -18.62 28.15 0.82
N VAL A 157 -18.04 27.00 1.12
CA VAL A 157 -18.04 26.40 2.48
C VAL A 157 -17.32 27.27 3.52
N THR A 158 -16.44 28.16 3.09
CA THR A 158 -15.66 29.09 3.92
C THR A 158 -16.25 30.51 3.95
N GLY A 159 -17.38 30.75 3.27
CA GLY A 159 -18.14 32.02 3.29
C GLY A 159 -17.85 32.97 2.12
N GLU A 160 -16.83 32.71 1.31
CA GLU A 160 -16.50 33.49 0.13
C GLU A 160 -17.59 33.39 -0.94
N GLN A 161 -17.79 34.47 -1.68
CA GLN A 161 -18.73 34.53 -2.78
C GLN A 161 -18.08 33.99 -4.06
N LEU A 162 -18.85 33.22 -4.84
CA LEU A 162 -18.45 32.67 -6.13
C LEU A 162 -19.49 32.99 -7.19
N GLU A 163 -19.00 33.10 -8.42
CA GLU A 163 -19.81 33.27 -9.61
C GLU A 163 -19.85 31.96 -10.40
N VAL A 164 -21.05 31.44 -10.65
CA VAL A 164 -21.22 30.33 -11.59
C VAL A 164 -21.31 30.90 -12.99
N TRP A 165 -20.19 30.87 -13.71
CA TRP A 165 -20.07 31.37 -15.10
C TRP A 165 -20.73 30.41 -16.08
N GLN A 166 -20.58 29.11 -15.84
CA GLN A 166 -21.16 28.04 -16.65
C GLN A 166 -21.59 26.90 -15.75
N SER A 167 -22.88 26.54 -15.80
CA SER A 167 -23.40 25.35 -15.11
C SER A 167 -22.98 24.09 -15.85
N VAL A 168 -22.87 22.96 -15.14
CA VAL A 168 -22.50 21.66 -15.72
C VAL A 168 -23.49 21.27 -16.81
N ASN A 169 -22.98 21.00 -18.01
CA ASN A 169 -23.77 20.39 -19.07
C ASN A 169 -23.86 18.87 -18.89
N LEU A 170 -24.81 18.41 -18.07
CA LEU A 170 -24.99 16.98 -17.77
C LEU A 170 -25.39 16.15 -19.00
N ALA A 171 -26.15 16.72 -19.95
CA ALA A 171 -26.60 16.02 -21.15
C ALA A 171 -25.42 15.69 -22.10
N ASP A 172 -24.49 16.63 -22.28
CA ASP A 172 -23.25 16.38 -23.03
C ASP A 172 -22.34 15.38 -22.30
N LEU A 173 -22.26 15.48 -20.98
CA LEU A 173 -21.44 14.59 -20.17
C LEU A 173 -21.93 13.14 -20.18
N GLU A 174 -23.25 12.92 -20.18
CA GLU A 174 -23.86 11.60 -20.17
C GLU A 174 -23.36 10.71 -21.33
N GLY A 175 -23.33 11.25 -22.55
CA GLY A 175 -22.82 10.51 -23.71
C GLY A 175 -21.34 10.13 -23.60
N LYS A 176 -20.52 11.04 -23.05
CA LYS A 176 -19.08 10.79 -22.82
C LYS A 176 -18.86 9.72 -21.74
N LEU A 177 -19.63 9.78 -20.64
CA LEU A 177 -19.57 8.81 -19.56
C LEU A 177 -20.05 7.42 -19.99
N GLN A 178 -21.10 7.35 -20.82
CA GLN A 178 -21.55 6.07 -21.38
C GLN A 178 -20.46 5.41 -22.24
N GLY A 179 -19.72 6.20 -23.02
CA GLY A 179 -18.58 5.71 -23.80
C GLY A 179 -17.48 5.09 -22.93
N LEU A 180 -17.19 5.65 -21.75
CA LEU A 180 -16.23 5.09 -20.79
C LEU A 180 -16.69 3.73 -20.25
N LEU A 181 -17.98 3.60 -19.91
CA LEU A 181 -18.56 2.32 -19.45
C LEU A 181 -18.46 1.25 -20.53
N THR A 182 -18.72 1.60 -21.79
CA THR A 182 -18.54 0.68 -22.94
C THR A 182 -17.07 0.27 -23.11
N ALA A 183 -16.12 1.15 -22.81
CA ALA A 183 -14.68 0.84 -22.78
C ALA A 183 -14.24 0.07 -21.51
N GLY A 184 -15.17 -0.24 -20.61
CA GLY A 184 -14.93 -1.01 -19.39
C GLY A 184 -14.34 -0.19 -18.23
N ILE A 185 -14.34 1.13 -18.30
CA ILE A 185 -13.88 2.01 -17.21
C ILE A 185 -15.07 2.29 -16.29
N LYS A 186 -14.97 1.86 -15.02
CA LYS A 186 -16.06 1.98 -14.03
C LYS A 186 -15.71 2.83 -12.81
N SER A 187 -14.49 3.35 -12.75
CA SER A 187 -14.05 4.30 -11.72
C SER A 187 -13.76 5.68 -12.31
N LEU A 188 -14.18 6.74 -11.61
CA LEU A 188 -13.96 8.13 -12.02
C LEU A 188 -13.28 8.95 -10.92
N ALA A 189 -12.29 9.76 -11.30
CA ALA A 189 -11.83 10.89 -10.51
C ALA A 189 -12.44 12.17 -11.09
N VAL A 190 -13.18 12.93 -10.29
CA VAL A 190 -13.78 14.20 -10.72
C VAL A 190 -13.01 15.35 -10.06
N VAL A 191 -12.37 16.18 -10.87
CA VAL A 191 -11.47 17.26 -10.45
C VAL A 191 -11.87 18.56 -11.14
N LEU A 192 -12.74 19.34 -10.51
CA LEU A 192 -13.16 20.63 -11.07
C LEU A 192 -12.38 21.80 -10.46
N ILE A 193 -12.20 22.87 -11.22
CA ILE A 193 -11.56 24.10 -10.72
C ILE A 193 -12.45 24.71 -9.63
N HIS A 194 -11.82 25.15 -8.53
CA HIS A 194 -12.52 25.67 -7.34
C HIS A 194 -13.51 24.71 -6.65
N SER A 195 -13.53 23.42 -6.96
CA SER A 195 -14.44 22.48 -6.26
C SER A 195 -14.17 22.34 -4.77
N TYR A 196 -12.94 22.60 -4.32
CA TYR A 196 -12.54 22.58 -2.90
C TYR A 196 -13.36 23.57 -2.03
N ILE A 197 -13.88 24.64 -2.62
CA ILE A 197 -14.69 25.65 -1.91
C ILE A 197 -16.18 25.50 -2.20
N TRP A 198 -16.53 24.95 -3.37
CA TRP A 198 -17.92 24.73 -3.77
C TRP A 198 -18.04 23.45 -4.62
N ALA A 199 -18.42 22.34 -3.97
CA ALA A 199 -18.38 20.99 -4.52
C ALA A 199 -19.58 20.62 -5.41
N LYS A 200 -20.60 21.48 -5.53
CA LYS A 200 -21.91 21.09 -6.08
C LYS A 200 -21.86 20.54 -7.51
N HIS A 201 -21.01 21.10 -8.37
CA HIS A 201 -20.82 20.57 -9.73
C HIS A 201 -20.21 19.16 -9.71
N GLU A 202 -19.26 18.89 -8.82
CA GLU A 202 -18.70 17.55 -8.63
C GLU A 202 -19.77 16.56 -8.14
N GLU A 203 -20.62 16.97 -7.19
CA GLU A 203 -21.72 16.15 -6.66
C GLU A 203 -22.80 15.85 -7.73
N GLU A 204 -23.08 16.79 -8.63
CA GLU A 204 -24.01 16.58 -9.74
C GLU A 204 -23.45 15.55 -10.75
N ILE A 205 -22.14 15.59 -11.01
CA ILE A 205 -21.45 14.60 -11.85
C ILE A 205 -21.44 13.23 -11.18
N GLU A 206 -21.17 13.13 -9.87
CA GLU A 206 -21.24 11.88 -9.10
C GLU A 206 -22.62 11.23 -9.23
N LYS A 207 -23.70 12.01 -9.02
CA LYS A 207 -25.08 11.51 -9.14
C LYS A 207 -25.41 11.00 -10.55
N LEU A 208 -24.86 11.64 -11.59
CA LEU A 208 -25.02 11.16 -12.96
C LEU A 208 -24.25 9.87 -13.17
N ALA A 209 -22.95 9.84 -12.83
CA ALA A 209 -22.10 8.67 -13.01
C ALA A 209 -22.63 7.43 -12.28
N LEU A 210 -23.03 7.56 -11.01
CA LEU A 210 -23.61 6.45 -10.25
C LEU A 210 -24.90 5.92 -10.90
N ARG A 211 -25.73 6.80 -11.47
CA ARG A 211 -26.96 6.41 -12.17
C ARG A 211 -26.68 5.65 -13.48
N LEU A 212 -25.61 6.01 -14.18
CA LEU A 212 -25.17 5.33 -15.41
C LEU A 212 -24.52 3.97 -15.13
N GLY A 213 -24.10 3.70 -13.89
CA GLY A 213 -23.55 2.40 -13.47
C GLY A 213 -22.05 2.39 -13.21
N PHE A 214 -21.42 3.53 -12.98
CA PHE A 214 -20.06 3.57 -12.43
C PHE A 214 -20.05 2.97 -11.02
N SER A 215 -19.08 2.10 -10.74
CA SER A 215 -18.96 1.44 -9.43
C SER A 215 -18.34 2.37 -8.39
N HIS A 216 -17.52 3.33 -8.81
CA HIS A 216 -16.82 4.24 -7.91
C HIS A 216 -16.63 5.63 -8.51
N VAL A 217 -16.77 6.67 -7.68
CA VAL A 217 -16.52 8.06 -8.05
C VAL A 217 -15.80 8.75 -6.89
N SER A 218 -14.58 9.22 -7.13
CA SER A 218 -13.81 10.02 -6.18
C SER A 218 -13.94 11.50 -6.53
N LEU A 219 -14.57 12.26 -5.65
CA LEU A 219 -14.68 13.72 -5.77
C LEU A 219 -13.46 14.38 -5.15
N SER A 220 -12.76 15.21 -5.93
CA SER A 220 -11.55 15.89 -5.47
C SER A 220 -11.82 16.80 -4.27
N SER A 221 -13.00 17.42 -4.23
CA SER A 221 -13.49 18.23 -3.11
C SER A 221 -13.75 17.43 -1.83
N ARG A 222 -13.99 16.11 -1.91
CA ARG A 222 -14.23 15.24 -0.74
C ARG A 222 -12.95 14.57 -0.27
N VAL A 223 -12.11 14.13 -1.21
CA VAL A 223 -10.88 13.40 -0.92
C VAL A 223 -9.80 14.33 -0.37
N ALA A 224 -9.57 15.47 -1.03
CA ALA A 224 -8.53 16.43 -0.67
C ALA A 224 -9.03 17.87 -0.92
N PRO A 225 -9.83 18.47 0.00
CA PRO A 225 -10.40 19.81 -0.13
C PRO A 225 -9.34 20.93 -0.01
N MET A 226 -8.37 20.95 -0.92
CA MET A 226 -7.24 21.89 -0.94
C MET A 226 -7.28 22.75 -2.19
N VAL A 227 -6.81 24.00 -2.09
CA VAL A 227 -6.85 24.99 -3.18
C VAL A 227 -6.15 24.50 -4.45
N ARG A 228 -4.97 23.90 -4.30
CA ARG A 228 -4.07 23.52 -5.40
C ARG A 228 -4.62 22.33 -6.18
N VAL A 229 -5.12 22.60 -7.40
CA VAL A 229 -5.79 21.60 -8.25
C VAL A 229 -4.90 20.44 -8.69
N VAL A 230 -3.60 20.67 -8.95
CA VAL A 230 -2.69 19.60 -9.40
C VAL A 230 -2.52 18.51 -8.33
N PRO A 231 -2.03 18.80 -7.11
CA PRO A 231 -1.90 17.77 -6.09
C PRO A 231 -3.25 17.23 -5.59
N ARG A 232 -4.29 18.07 -5.52
CA ARG A 232 -5.67 17.62 -5.26
C ARG A 232 -6.12 16.59 -6.30
N GLY A 233 -5.85 16.85 -7.58
CA GLY A 233 -6.21 15.98 -8.69
C GLY A 233 -5.44 14.67 -8.67
N PHE A 234 -4.13 14.69 -8.39
CA PHE A 234 -3.36 13.45 -8.21
C PHE A 234 -3.90 12.59 -7.07
N THR A 235 -4.27 13.21 -5.94
CA THR A 235 -4.86 12.49 -4.80
C THR A 235 -6.23 11.90 -5.16
N ALA A 236 -7.07 12.64 -5.89
CA ALA A 236 -8.37 12.14 -6.36
C ALA A 236 -8.22 10.98 -7.36
N CYS A 237 -7.23 11.03 -8.25
CA CYS A 237 -6.91 9.92 -9.15
C CYS A 237 -6.38 8.70 -8.40
N ALA A 238 -5.50 8.89 -7.41
CA ALA A 238 -5.01 7.81 -6.55
C ALA A 238 -6.16 7.14 -5.79
N ASP A 239 -7.09 7.94 -5.27
CA ASP A 239 -8.27 7.42 -4.59
C ASP A 239 -9.19 6.63 -5.55
N ALA A 240 -9.50 7.16 -6.74
CA ALA A 240 -10.33 6.48 -7.73
C ALA A 240 -9.69 5.17 -8.22
N TYR A 241 -8.37 5.13 -8.28
CA TYR A 241 -7.59 3.96 -8.68
C TYR A 241 -7.57 2.86 -7.59
N LEU A 242 -7.47 3.25 -6.32
CA LEU A 242 -7.24 2.32 -5.20
C LEU A 242 -8.51 1.91 -4.45
N SER A 243 -9.46 2.83 -4.27
CA SER A 243 -10.68 2.60 -3.47
C SER A 243 -11.50 1.40 -3.94
N PRO A 244 -11.69 1.13 -5.25
CA PRO A 244 -12.44 -0.05 -5.70
C PRO A 244 -11.77 -1.38 -5.30
N CYS A 245 -10.44 -1.46 -5.39
CA CYS A 245 -9.67 -2.63 -4.98
C CYS A 245 -9.84 -2.89 -3.47
N ILE A 246 -9.79 -1.83 -2.66
CA ILE A 246 -10.02 -1.91 -1.22
C ILE A 246 -11.46 -2.33 -0.93
N GLN A 247 -12.45 -1.74 -1.60
CA GLN A 247 -13.86 -2.10 -1.39
C GLN A 247 -14.13 -3.57 -1.71
N SER A 248 -13.54 -4.10 -2.79
CA SER A 248 -13.60 -5.53 -3.13
C SER A 248 -12.98 -6.40 -2.03
N TYR A 249 -11.81 -6.02 -1.53
CA TYR A 249 -11.15 -6.70 -0.42
C TYR A 249 -12.01 -6.71 0.86
N LEU A 250 -12.55 -5.55 1.26
CA LEU A 250 -13.41 -5.42 2.44
C LEU A 250 -14.70 -6.21 2.29
N GLN A 251 -15.30 -6.23 1.10
CA GLN A 251 -16.49 -7.01 0.81
C GLN A 251 -16.20 -8.51 0.89
N GLY A 252 -15.07 -8.97 0.34
CA GLY A 252 -14.59 -10.34 0.46
C GLY A 252 -14.47 -10.77 1.92
N PHE A 253 -13.72 -9.99 2.73
CA PHE A 253 -13.59 -10.22 4.16
C PHE A 253 -14.97 -10.29 4.85
N ARG A 254 -15.85 -9.32 4.59
CA ARG A 254 -17.18 -9.22 5.22
C ARG A 254 -18.08 -10.41 4.90
N SER A 255 -18.11 -10.81 3.63
CA SER A 255 -18.91 -11.95 3.14
C SER A 255 -18.49 -13.29 3.75
N GLY A 256 -17.26 -13.37 4.28
CA GLY A 256 -16.76 -14.52 5.01
C GLY A 256 -17.39 -14.73 6.38
N PHE A 257 -18.25 -13.83 6.85
CA PHE A 257 -18.91 -13.91 8.15
C PHE A 257 -20.43 -13.88 8.03
N LYS A 258 -21.11 -14.57 8.94
CA LYS A 258 -22.58 -14.48 9.07
C LYS A 258 -22.99 -13.05 9.41
N ASN A 259 -24.11 -12.61 8.84
CA ASN A 259 -24.68 -11.27 9.04
C ASN A 259 -23.72 -10.12 8.71
N ASP A 260 -22.73 -10.33 7.84
CA ASP A 260 -21.87 -9.26 7.31
C ASP A 260 -21.16 -8.44 8.41
N LEU A 261 -20.81 -9.06 9.55
CA LEU A 261 -20.18 -8.38 10.69
C LEU A 261 -20.97 -7.18 11.27
N LYS A 262 -22.27 -7.04 10.98
CA LYS A 262 -23.10 -5.89 11.42
C LYS A 262 -23.08 -5.59 12.92
N LEU A 263 -22.76 -6.59 13.75
CA LEU A 263 -22.71 -6.47 15.21
C LEU A 263 -21.28 -6.37 15.77
N VAL A 264 -20.26 -6.44 14.93
CA VAL A 264 -18.86 -6.40 15.33
C VAL A 264 -18.24 -5.08 14.91
N GLN A 265 -17.53 -4.43 15.83
CA GLN A 265 -16.75 -3.25 15.49
C GLN A 265 -15.51 -3.68 14.69
N VAL A 266 -15.47 -3.32 13.41
CA VAL A 266 -14.29 -3.53 12.56
C VAL A 266 -13.65 -2.20 12.20
N LEU A 267 -12.38 -2.04 12.57
CA LEU A 267 -11.62 -0.82 12.37
C LEU A 267 -10.37 -1.11 11.53
N PHE A 268 -10.08 -0.22 10.59
CA PHE A 268 -8.88 -0.26 9.76
C PHE A 268 -7.89 0.82 10.17
N MET A 269 -6.61 0.47 10.18
CA MET A 269 -5.51 1.44 10.32
C MET A 269 -5.48 2.34 9.10
N GLN A 270 -5.22 3.63 9.30
CA GLN A 270 -4.99 4.61 8.25
C GLN A 270 -3.52 5.03 8.23
N SER A 271 -3.10 5.67 7.13
CA SER A 271 -1.74 6.19 6.93
C SER A 271 -1.27 7.15 8.04
N ASP A 272 -2.18 7.82 8.74
CA ASP A 272 -1.89 8.78 9.81
C ASP A 272 -1.65 8.13 11.18
N GLY A 273 -1.79 6.80 11.28
CA GLY A 273 -1.70 6.03 12.52
C GLY A 273 -3.02 5.94 13.31
N GLY A 274 -4.10 6.48 12.77
CA GLY A 274 -5.45 6.42 13.34
C GLY A 274 -6.24 5.20 12.86
N LEU A 275 -7.31 4.87 13.60
CA LEU A 275 -8.27 3.82 13.22
C LEU A 275 -9.56 4.44 12.65
N THR A 276 -10.10 3.85 11.58
CA THR A 276 -11.39 4.23 10.97
C THR A 276 -12.33 3.04 10.83
N PRO A 277 -13.65 3.19 10.94
CA PRO A 277 -14.60 2.15 10.56
C PRO A 277 -14.39 1.66 9.12
N MET A 278 -14.60 0.36 8.89
CA MET A 278 -14.46 -0.29 7.58
C MET A 278 -15.14 0.49 6.44
N GLU A 279 -16.33 1.03 6.66
CA GLU A 279 -17.13 1.73 5.64
C GLU A 279 -16.55 3.10 5.23
N LYS A 280 -15.64 3.65 6.05
CA LYS A 280 -14.99 4.95 5.82
C LYS A 280 -13.55 4.81 5.34
N PHE A 281 -13.08 3.58 5.11
CA PHE A 281 -11.73 3.33 4.64
C PHE A 281 -11.63 3.57 3.13
N ILE A 282 -10.74 4.49 2.73
CA ILE A 282 -10.59 4.96 1.34
C ILE A 282 -9.14 4.82 0.86
N GLY A 283 -8.96 4.72 -0.46
CA GLY A 283 -7.67 4.49 -1.11
C GLY A 283 -6.56 5.45 -0.70
N SER A 284 -6.86 6.75 -0.76
CA SER A 284 -5.90 7.82 -0.43
C SER A 284 -5.37 7.78 1.01
N ARG A 285 -6.10 7.14 1.94
CA ARG A 285 -5.73 7.01 3.37
C ARG A 285 -5.33 5.59 3.79
N ALA A 286 -5.30 4.67 2.84
CA ALA A 286 -4.94 3.27 3.06
C ALA A 286 -3.47 2.98 2.74
N VAL A 287 -2.84 3.82 1.91
CA VAL A 287 -1.44 3.70 1.51
C VAL A 287 -0.54 3.78 2.75
N LEU A 288 0.32 2.79 2.96
CA LEU A 288 1.19 2.65 4.15
C LEU A 288 0.45 2.50 5.48
N SER A 289 -0.82 2.04 5.47
CA SER A 289 -1.57 1.82 6.72
C SER A 289 -1.03 0.70 7.62
N GLY A 290 -0.53 -0.42 7.05
CA GLY A 290 0.14 -1.48 7.82
C GLY A 290 1.36 -0.93 8.60
N PRO A 291 2.36 -0.38 7.90
CA PRO A 291 3.54 0.23 8.52
C PRO A 291 3.22 1.31 9.56
N ALA A 292 2.16 2.11 9.36
CA ALA A 292 1.70 3.09 10.34
C ALA A 292 1.36 2.46 11.71
N GLY A 293 0.77 1.26 11.71
CA GLY A 293 0.55 0.48 12.92
C GLY A 293 1.85 0.10 13.61
N GLY A 294 2.87 -0.28 12.84
CA GLY A 294 4.23 -0.55 13.32
C GLY A 294 4.87 0.65 14.00
N VAL A 295 4.74 1.85 13.42
CA VAL A 295 5.22 3.12 14.02
C VAL A 295 4.51 3.40 15.35
N VAL A 296 3.20 3.22 15.41
CA VAL A 296 2.43 3.40 16.65
C VAL A 296 2.85 2.38 17.71
N GLY A 297 3.07 1.13 17.33
CA GLY A 297 3.58 0.08 18.19
C GLY A 297 4.96 0.44 18.76
N LEU A 298 5.93 0.75 17.89
CA LEU A 298 7.27 1.22 18.22
C LEU A 298 7.25 2.37 19.24
N ALA A 299 6.46 3.40 18.95
CA ALA A 299 6.34 4.58 19.79
C ALA A 299 5.79 4.26 21.19
N ARG A 300 4.90 3.27 21.31
CA ARG A 300 4.23 2.90 22.56
C ARG A 300 4.99 1.88 23.39
N THR A 301 5.78 1.02 22.76
CA THR A 301 6.44 -0.10 23.45
C THR A 301 7.91 0.15 23.72
N ALA A 302 8.58 0.94 22.87
CA ALA A 302 10.03 1.04 22.92
C ALA A 302 10.57 2.42 23.27
N TYR A 303 9.85 3.49 22.92
CA TYR A 303 10.24 4.83 23.35
C TYR A 303 10.17 4.92 24.88
N GLY A 304 11.26 5.37 25.51
CA GLY A 304 11.38 5.41 26.97
C GLY A 304 12.09 4.22 27.60
N LEU A 305 12.31 3.10 26.87
CA LEU A 305 13.02 1.93 27.42
C LEU A 305 14.50 2.21 27.73
N ASP A 306 15.14 3.06 26.92
CA ASP A 306 16.52 3.55 27.13
C ASP A 306 16.52 5.08 27.23
N GLY A 307 15.70 5.60 28.15
CA GLY A 307 15.44 7.02 28.30
C GLY A 307 14.66 7.60 27.12
N GLN A 308 14.64 8.93 27.01
CA GLN A 308 13.92 9.66 25.95
C GLN A 308 14.73 9.73 24.64
N LYS A 309 15.45 8.66 24.30
CA LYS A 309 16.20 8.59 23.05
C LYS A 309 15.25 8.36 21.87
N PRO A 310 15.49 8.99 20.71
CA PRO A 310 14.81 8.64 19.47
C PRO A 310 14.94 7.15 19.17
N VAL A 311 13.88 6.57 18.63
CA VAL A 311 13.83 5.18 18.20
C VAL A 311 13.65 5.13 16.69
N ILE A 312 14.37 4.22 16.02
CA ILE A 312 14.22 3.96 14.59
C ILE A 312 13.58 2.59 14.45
N GLY A 313 12.43 2.57 13.80
CA GLY A 313 11.75 1.34 13.39
C GLY A 313 12.27 0.90 12.04
N PHE A 314 12.64 -0.38 11.95
CA PHE A 314 12.96 -1.06 10.70
C PHE A 314 12.11 -2.32 10.63
N ASP A 315 11.21 -2.36 9.65
CA ASP A 315 10.28 -3.46 9.40
C ASP A 315 10.54 -4.01 8.00
N MET A 316 11.05 -5.24 7.90
CA MET A 316 11.39 -5.88 6.63
C MET A 316 10.46 -7.07 6.41
N GLY A 317 9.46 -6.86 5.56
CA GLY A 317 8.57 -7.91 5.11
C GLY A 317 9.12 -8.71 3.93
N GLY A 318 8.21 -9.41 3.27
CA GLY A 318 8.51 -10.11 2.02
C GLY A 318 8.57 -9.21 0.80
N THR A 319 7.76 -8.16 0.74
CA THR A 319 7.69 -7.32 -0.48
C THR A 319 8.46 -6.02 -0.34
N SER A 320 8.44 -5.41 0.85
CA SER A 320 9.05 -4.11 1.12
C SER A 320 9.78 -4.08 2.46
N THR A 321 10.55 -3.01 2.63
CA THR A 321 11.12 -2.60 3.91
C THR A 321 10.66 -1.19 4.22
N ASP A 322 10.11 -1.01 5.40
CA ASP A 322 9.55 0.23 5.91
C ASP A 322 10.40 0.75 7.08
N VAL A 323 10.86 1.99 6.96
CA VAL A 323 11.70 2.64 7.97
C VAL A 323 10.98 3.87 8.52
N SER A 324 10.96 4.00 9.83
CA SER A 324 10.34 5.13 10.52
C SER A 324 11.20 5.60 11.69
N ARG A 325 10.92 6.81 12.18
CA ARG A 325 11.58 7.36 13.35
C ARG A 325 10.54 7.97 14.29
N TYR A 326 10.70 7.73 15.59
CA TYR A 326 9.91 8.39 16.62
C TYR A 326 10.81 9.03 17.66
N ALA A 327 10.58 10.30 17.98
CA ALA A 327 11.42 11.09 18.87
C ALA A 327 10.61 11.87 19.92
N GLY A 328 9.52 11.28 20.41
CA GLY A 328 8.62 11.89 21.39
C GLY A 328 7.33 12.47 20.79
N GLU A 329 7.28 12.63 19.48
CA GLU A 329 6.09 13.02 18.73
C GLU A 329 5.98 12.23 17.42
N TYR A 330 4.74 12.08 16.93
CA TYR A 330 4.48 11.48 15.62
C TYR A 330 4.79 12.52 14.55
N GLU A 331 5.70 12.18 13.65
CA GLU A 331 6.03 13.04 12.51
C GLU A 331 5.03 12.76 11.38
N HIS A 332 4.18 13.74 11.08
CA HIS A 332 3.24 13.66 9.96
C HIS A 332 3.75 14.44 8.75
N VAL A 333 3.66 13.82 7.58
CA VAL A 333 3.80 14.47 6.28
C VAL A 333 2.41 14.65 5.66
N PHE A 334 2.19 15.79 5.01
CA PHE A 334 0.93 16.12 4.33
C PHE A 334 1.00 15.99 2.82
N GLU A 335 2.21 15.78 2.30
CA GLU A 335 2.47 15.50 0.89
C GLU A 335 3.58 14.44 0.85
N ALA A 336 3.24 13.29 0.29
CA ALA A 336 4.16 12.18 0.10
C ALA A 336 4.05 11.67 -1.33
N THR A 337 5.14 11.12 -1.86
CA THR A 337 5.14 10.48 -3.18
C THR A 337 5.38 9.00 -3.00
N THR A 338 4.39 8.18 -3.34
CA THR A 338 4.49 6.72 -3.30
C THR A 338 4.37 6.18 -4.72
N ALA A 339 5.32 5.34 -5.15
CA ALA A 339 5.38 4.82 -6.53
C ALA A 339 5.28 5.91 -7.63
N GLY A 340 5.89 7.08 -7.39
CA GLY A 340 5.87 8.22 -8.31
C GLY A 340 4.54 8.99 -8.35
N VAL A 341 3.57 8.65 -7.50
CA VAL A 341 2.27 9.32 -7.41
C VAL A 341 2.24 10.21 -6.16
N PRO A 342 2.09 11.53 -6.31
CA PRO A 342 1.97 12.43 -5.17
C PRO A 342 0.56 12.32 -4.55
N ILE A 343 0.52 12.11 -3.24
CA ILE A 343 -0.70 11.99 -2.43
C ILE A 343 -0.65 13.09 -1.39
N GLN A 344 -1.69 13.93 -1.36
CA GLN A 344 -1.90 14.94 -0.33
C GLN A 344 -2.94 14.47 0.68
N ALA A 345 -2.47 13.68 1.64
CA ALA A 345 -3.22 13.25 2.81
C ALA A 345 -2.26 13.26 4.01
N PRO A 346 -2.75 13.44 5.25
CA PRO A 346 -1.94 13.23 6.44
C PRO A 346 -1.45 11.78 6.51
N GLN A 347 -0.15 11.59 6.63
CA GLN A 347 0.50 10.28 6.75
C GLN A 347 1.64 10.37 7.76
N LEU A 348 1.95 9.27 8.45
CA LEU A 348 3.18 9.18 9.22
C LEU A 348 4.39 9.18 8.27
N ASP A 349 5.48 9.83 8.66
CA ASP A 349 6.72 9.87 7.88
C ASP A 349 7.41 8.49 7.88
N ILE A 350 7.03 7.68 6.88
CA ILE A 350 7.53 6.33 6.67
C ILE A 350 8.24 6.29 5.32
N ASN A 351 9.50 5.84 5.33
CA ASN A 351 10.27 5.65 4.11
C ASN A 351 10.27 4.17 3.73
N THR A 352 9.60 3.86 2.63
CA THR A 352 9.48 2.51 2.08
C THR A 352 10.47 2.28 0.94
N VAL A 353 11.08 1.10 0.89
CA VAL A 353 11.82 0.60 -0.27
C VAL A 353 11.23 -0.74 -0.72
N ALA A 354 11.11 -0.93 -2.04
CA ALA A 354 10.66 -2.19 -2.66
C ALA A 354 11.78 -3.25 -2.62
N ALA A 355 12.24 -3.58 -1.41
CA ALA A 355 13.20 -4.63 -1.14
C ALA A 355 12.76 -5.36 0.14
N GLY A 356 12.59 -6.67 0.06
CA GLY A 356 12.16 -7.54 1.14
C GLY A 356 12.62 -8.97 0.92
N GLY A 357 12.18 -9.92 1.74
CA GLY A 357 12.60 -11.31 1.62
C GLY A 357 12.10 -12.02 0.34
N GLY A 358 10.99 -11.57 -0.23
CA GLY A 358 10.42 -12.06 -1.48
C GLY A 358 10.98 -11.40 -2.74
N SER A 359 11.87 -10.40 -2.61
CA SER A 359 12.48 -9.75 -3.78
C SER A 359 13.23 -10.78 -4.64
N ILE A 360 12.92 -10.79 -5.94
CA ILE A 360 13.40 -11.80 -6.88
C ILE A 360 14.86 -11.53 -7.24
N LEU A 361 15.65 -12.60 -7.35
CA LEU A 361 17.07 -12.55 -7.67
C LEU A 361 17.29 -12.72 -9.18
N PHE A 362 17.93 -11.73 -9.81
CA PHE A 362 18.29 -11.79 -11.23
C PHE A 362 19.79 -11.61 -11.46
N TYR A 363 20.34 -12.34 -12.42
CA TYR A 363 21.68 -12.10 -12.93
C TYR A 363 21.60 -11.71 -14.40
N ARG A 364 21.97 -10.46 -14.72
CA ARG A 364 21.90 -9.90 -16.08
C ARG A 364 23.21 -9.16 -16.38
N ASN A 365 23.82 -9.49 -17.52
CA ASN A 365 25.01 -8.81 -18.04
C ASN A 365 26.15 -8.64 -17.00
N GLY A 366 26.45 -9.69 -16.23
CA GLY A 366 27.53 -9.63 -15.23
C GLY A 366 27.14 -9.03 -13.87
N ILE A 367 25.90 -8.58 -13.70
CA ILE A 367 25.44 -7.82 -12.53
C ILE A 367 24.39 -8.60 -11.74
N PHE A 368 24.55 -8.62 -10.41
CA PHE A 368 23.54 -9.07 -9.46
C PHE A 368 22.47 -8.01 -9.29
N LEU A 369 21.21 -8.38 -9.49
CA LEU A 369 20.05 -7.52 -9.35
C LEU A 369 19.05 -8.17 -8.38
N VAL A 370 18.43 -7.36 -7.53
CA VAL A 370 17.42 -7.79 -6.55
C VAL A 370 16.21 -6.89 -6.68
N GLY A 371 15.05 -7.49 -6.96
CA GLY A 371 13.81 -6.75 -7.23
C GLY A 371 13.89 -5.84 -8.47
N PRO A 372 12.95 -4.90 -8.63
CA PRO A 372 11.88 -4.56 -7.68
C PRO A 372 10.75 -5.60 -7.61
N GLU A 373 10.71 -6.57 -8.52
CA GLU A 373 9.71 -7.63 -8.52
C GLU A 373 9.80 -8.50 -7.25
N SER A 374 8.64 -8.84 -6.68
CA SER A 374 8.50 -9.71 -5.50
C SER A 374 7.77 -11.00 -5.86
N ALA A 375 8.15 -12.10 -5.22
CA ALA A 375 7.43 -13.38 -5.32
C ALA A 375 6.16 -13.43 -4.46
N GLY A 376 5.94 -12.44 -3.58
CA GLY A 376 4.77 -12.35 -2.71
C GLY A 376 4.60 -13.55 -1.77
N ALA A 377 3.35 -13.85 -1.40
CA ALA A 377 2.98 -15.07 -0.68
C ALA A 377 2.84 -16.29 -1.60
N PHE A 378 2.31 -16.07 -2.81
CA PHE A 378 2.06 -17.09 -3.82
C PHE A 378 2.53 -16.59 -5.20
N PRO A 379 3.37 -17.34 -5.93
CA PRO A 379 3.92 -18.65 -5.57
C PRO A 379 5.02 -18.58 -4.49
N GLY A 380 5.42 -17.38 -4.05
CA GLY A 380 6.40 -17.17 -2.98
C GLY A 380 7.82 -17.60 -3.36
N PRO A 381 8.79 -17.49 -2.43
CA PRO A 381 10.13 -18.07 -2.56
C PRO A 381 10.12 -19.56 -2.92
N ILE A 382 11.20 -20.06 -3.54
CA ILE A 382 11.37 -21.50 -3.83
C ILE A 382 11.18 -22.34 -2.56
N CYS A 383 11.75 -21.86 -1.44
CA CYS A 383 11.67 -22.54 -0.15
C CYS A 383 10.23 -22.71 0.39
N TYR A 384 9.23 -22.02 -0.16
CA TYR A 384 7.81 -22.20 0.23
C TYR A 384 7.16 -23.42 -0.44
N LYS A 385 7.86 -24.10 -1.35
CA LYS A 385 7.41 -25.32 -2.04
C LYS A 385 6.16 -25.14 -2.90
N LYS A 386 5.95 -23.92 -3.42
CA LYS A 386 4.81 -23.55 -4.28
C LYS A 386 5.23 -23.15 -5.71
N GLY A 387 6.47 -23.44 -6.10
CA GLY A 387 6.96 -23.30 -7.47
C GLY A 387 7.37 -21.89 -7.90
N GLY A 388 7.69 -21.01 -6.95
CA GLY A 388 8.13 -19.65 -7.26
C GLY A 388 9.63 -19.51 -7.55
N PRO A 389 10.11 -18.27 -7.74
CA PRO A 389 11.49 -17.97 -8.16
C PRO A 389 12.49 -17.91 -6.99
N LEU A 390 13.78 -17.82 -7.31
CA LEU A 390 14.82 -17.52 -6.32
C LEU A 390 14.63 -16.10 -5.74
N THR A 391 14.65 -15.99 -4.42
CA THR A 391 14.45 -14.74 -3.67
C THR A 391 15.50 -14.49 -2.59
N VAL A 392 15.46 -13.32 -1.96
CA VAL A 392 16.30 -12.98 -0.80
C VAL A 392 16.10 -13.96 0.38
N THR A 393 14.89 -14.49 0.56
CA THR A 393 14.59 -15.53 1.58
C THR A 393 15.35 -16.81 1.29
N ASP A 394 15.37 -17.23 0.02
CA ASP A 394 16.12 -18.40 -0.42
C ASP A 394 17.63 -18.20 -0.21
N ALA A 395 18.17 -17.01 -0.50
CA ALA A 395 19.57 -16.70 -0.23
C ALA A 395 19.91 -16.80 1.27
N ASN A 396 19.05 -16.27 2.15
CA ASN A 396 19.26 -16.39 3.60
C ASN A 396 19.14 -17.84 4.09
N LEU A 397 18.24 -18.65 3.51
CA LEU A 397 18.14 -20.08 3.82
C LEU A 397 19.36 -20.87 3.33
N CYS A 398 19.85 -20.57 2.12
CA CYS A 398 21.05 -21.16 1.54
C CYS A 398 22.27 -20.92 2.45
N LEU A 399 22.46 -19.69 2.90
CA LEU A 399 23.53 -19.28 3.81
C LEU A 399 23.36 -19.77 5.26
N GLY A 400 22.26 -20.45 5.58
CA GLY A 400 21.98 -20.94 6.93
C GLY A 400 21.62 -19.84 7.94
N ARG A 401 21.26 -18.63 7.48
CA ARG A 401 20.78 -17.54 8.33
C ARG A 401 19.34 -17.77 8.79
N LEU A 402 18.54 -18.46 7.97
CA LEU A 402 17.22 -18.95 8.36
C LEU A 402 17.31 -20.39 8.84
N LEU A 403 16.77 -20.63 10.04
CA LEU A 403 16.70 -21.94 10.67
C LEU A 403 15.29 -22.52 10.48
N PRO A 404 15.09 -23.53 9.61
CA PRO A 404 13.76 -24.06 9.31
C PRO A 404 12.99 -24.58 10.53
N ASN A 405 13.69 -25.04 11.57
CA ASN A 405 13.08 -25.55 12.80
C ASN A 405 12.38 -24.48 13.63
N TYR A 406 12.72 -23.21 13.45
CA TYR A 406 12.12 -22.07 14.15
C TYR A 406 11.17 -21.26 13.26
N PHE A 407 11.00 -21.68 12.01
CA PHE A 407 10.05 -21.07 11.10
C PHE A 407 8.70 -21.81 11.20
N PRO A 408 7.55 -21.11 11.07
CA PRO A 408 6.24 -21.76 11.00
C PRO A 408 6.22 -22.87 9.94
N LYS A 409 5.72 -24.03 10.33
CA LYS A 409 5.51 -25.17 9.43
C LYS A 409 4.17 -25.00 8.73
N ILE A 410 4.11 -24.09 7.76
CA ILE A 410 2.90 -23.72 7.03
C ILE A 410 3.07 -23.89 5.51
N PHE A 411 4.07 -24.69 5.10
CA PHE A 411 4.42 -24.89 3.70
C PHE A 411 4.07 -26.30 3.23
N GLY A 412 4.29 -26.55 1.95
CA GLY A 412 3.97 -27.84 1.33
C GLY A 412 2.48 -27.99 1.04
N LYS A 413 2.07 -29.21 0.68
CA LYS A 413 0.69 -29.50 0.26
C LYS A 413 -0.30 -29.63 1.43
N SER A 414 0.20 -29.90 2.63
CA SER A 414 -0.61 -30.14 3.82
C SER A 414 -0.53 -29.00 4.84
N GLU A 415 0.15 -27.90 4.50
CA GLU A 415 0.42 -26.75 5.39
C GLU A 415 1.09 -27.12 6.73
N ASP A 416 1.92 -28.15 6.75
CA ASP A 416 2.60 -28.67 7.95
C ASP A 416 4.09 -28.94 7.75
N GLU A 417 4.64 -28.54 6.60
CA GLU A 417 6.04 -28.77 6.25
C GLU A 417 6.93 -27.54 6.56
N PRO A 418 8.21 -27.77 6.90
CA PRO A 418 9.19 -26.68 7.00
C PRO A 418 9.64 -26.20 5.61
N LEU A 419 10.40 -25.09 5.62
CA LEU A 419 11.06 -24.53 4.43
C LEU A 419 11.88 -25.58 3.65
N GLY A 420 11.75 -25.58 2.33
CA GLY A 420 12.47 -26.48 1.41
C GLY A 420 13.91 -26.03 1.15
N LYS A 421 14.87 -26.58 1.90
CA LYS A 421 16.30 -26.24 1.72
C LYS A 421 16.93 -26.86 0.48
N LYS A 422 16.50 -28.08 0.11
CA LYS A 422 17.12 -28.84 -0.97
C LYS A 422 16.92 -28.14 -2.33
N GLU A 423 15.68 -27.76 -2.60
CA GLU A 423 15.27 -27.08 -3.82
C GLU A 423 15.98 -25.73 -3.99
N VAL A 424 16.21 -25.02 -2.88
CA VAL A 424 16.98 -23.78 -2.86
C VAL A 424 18.44 -23.99 -3.25
N ILE A 425 19.09 -25.02 -2.70
CA ILE A 425 20.50 -25.33 -3.02
C ILE A 425 20.63 -25.66 -4.51
N GLU A 426 19.78 -26.54 -5.05
CA GLU A 426 19.78 -26.92 -6.47
C GLU A 426 19.57 -25.70 -7.40
N ALA A 427 18.69 -24.77 -7.01
CA ALA A 427 18.47 -23.53 -7.74
C ALA A 427 19.69 -22.60 -7.70
N PHE A 428 20.37 -22.46 -6.55
CA PHE A 428 21.60 -21.67 -6.47
C PHE A 428 22.78 -22.32 -7.18
N GLU A 429 22.88 -23.65 -7.22
CA GLU A 429 23.88 -24.35 -8.04
C GLU A 429 23.72 -23.97 -9.52
N THR A 430 22.48 -23.96 -10.01
CA THR A 430 22.15 -23.52 -11.37
C THR A 430 22.50 -22.05 -11.60
N MET A 431 22.19 -21.17 -10.64
CA MET A 431 22.54 -19.75 -10.71
C MET A 431 24.06 -19.55 -10.71
N ALA A 432 24.80 -20.27 -9.87
CA ALA A 432 26.25 -20.18 -9.78
C ALA A 432 26.93 -20.65 -11.08
N GLN A 433 26.42 -21.70 -11.71
CA GLN A 433 26.87 -22.12 -13.04
C GLN A 433 26.70 -20.98 -14.06
N ARG A 434 25.54 -20.33 -14.09
CA ARG A 434 25.27 -19.19 -14.98
C ARG A 434 26.21 -18.00 -14.73
N VAL A 435 26.46 -17.67 -13.46
CA VAL A 435 27.36 -16.57 -13.08
C VAL A 435 28.80 -16.85 -13.52
N ASN A 436 29.29 -18.08 -13.30
CA ASN A 436 30.64 -18.51 -13.62
C ASN A 436 30.91 -18.74 -15.13
N GLN A 437 29.85 -18.80 -15.95
CA GLN A 437 29.94 -18.85 -17.42
C GLN A 437 30.09 -17.46 -18.06
N TYR A 438 29.81 -16.38 -17.34
CA TYR A 438 29.88 -15.04 -17.91
C TYR A 438 31.34 -14.63 -18.19
N PRO A 439 31.69 -14.10 -19.39
CA PRO A 439 33.09 -13.86 -19.76
C PRO A 439 33.83 -12.87 -18.85
N GLU A 440 33.16 -11.82 -18.37
CA GLU A 440 33.75 -10.79 -17.50
C GLU A 440 33.85 -11.19 -16.02
N SER A 441 33.11 -12.21 -15.57
CA SER A 441 33.25 -12.70 -14.18
C SER A 441 34.56 -13.47 -13.98
N ARG A 442 35.27 -13.78 -15.07
CA ARG A 442 36.61 -14.36 -15.07
C ARG A 442 37.65 -13.28 -15.34
N LYS A 443 38.00 -12.49 -14.31
CA LYS A 443 39.33 -11.85 -14.33
C LYS A 443 40.37 -12.98 -14.43
N PRO A 444 41.43 -12.85 -15.26
CA PRO A 444 42.46 -13.88 -15.32
C PRO A 444 43.06 -14.09 -13.91
N GLY A 445 42.83 -15.27 -13.34
CA GLY A 445 43.27 -15.65 -11.99
C GLY A 445 42.20 -15.65 -10.89
N SER A 446 40.94 -15.29 -11.15
CA SER A 446 39.87 -15.40 -10.15
C SER A 446 39.26 -16.80 -10.08
N ASN A 447 39.10 -17.34 -8.87
CA ASN A 447 38.41 -18.60 -8.63
C ASN A 447 36.92 -18.49 -9.00
N PRO A 448 36.27 -19.60 -9.44
CA PRO A 448 34.82 -19.64 -9.60
C PRO A 448 34.11 -19.30 -8.29
N LEU A 449 33.02 -18.55 -8.38
CA LEU A 449 32.18 -18.23 -7.22
C LEU A 449 31.43 -19.48 -6.77
N THR A 450 31.43 -19.73 -5.46
CA THR A 450 30.65 -20.80 -4.84
C THR A 450 29.16 -20.44 -4.77
N VAL A 451 28.32 -21.42 -4.42
CA VAL A 451 26.88 -21.20 -4.16
C VAL A 451 26.68 -20.14 -3.08
N GLU A 452 27.46 -20.21 -2.00
CA GLU A 452 27.43 -19.30 -0.88
C GLU A 452 27.90 -17.90 -1.29
N ASP A 453 28.95 -17.78 -2.11
CA ASP A 453 29.42 -16.48 -2.62
C ASP A 453 28.35 -15.80 -3.48
N VAL A 454 27.66 -16.56 -4.33
CA VAL A 454 26.58 -16.07 -5.18
C VAL A 454 25.38 -15.62 -4.32
N ALA A 455 24.96 -16.43 -3.36
CA ALA A 455 23.89 -16.07 -2.42
C ALA A 455 24.26 -14.81 -1.62
N MET A 456 25.49 -14.72 -1.12
CA MET A 456 25.98 -13.55 -0.39
C MET A 456 26.01 -12.28 -1.25
N GLY A 457 26.42 -12.39 -2.52
CA GLY A 457 26.42 -11.28 -3.46
C GLY A 457 25.03 -10.65 -3.62
N PHE A 458 23.99 -11.48 -3.74
CA PHE A 458 22.60 -11.01 -3.77
C PHE A 458 22.19 -10.34 -2.45
N ILE A 459 22.55 -10.92 -1.30
CA ILE A 459 22.26 -10.31 0.01
C ILE A 459 22.94 -8.94 0.16
N GLN A 460 24.17 -8.76 -0.34
CA GLN A 460 24.86 -7.47 -0.30
C GLN A 460 24.12 -6.41 -1.12
N VAL A 461 23.62 -6.76 -2.30
CA VAL A 461 22.81 -5.86 -3.14
C VAL A 461 21.50 -5.47 -2.43
N ALA A 462 20.80 -6.46 -1.85
CA ALA A 462 19.58 -6.21 -1.09
C ALA A 462 19.81 -5.29 0.12
N ASN A 463 20.88 -5.54 0.89
CA ASN A 463 21.23 -4.75 2.06
C ASN A 463 21.57 -3.31 1.70
N GLU A 464 22.29 -3.06 0.60
CA GLU A 464 22.59 -1.68 0.19
C GLU A 464 21.31 -0.92 -0.20
N ALA A 465 20.34 -1.59 -0.83
CA ALA A 465 19.03 -1.00 -1.11
C ALA A 465 18.28 -0.63 0.20
N MET A 466 18.24 -1.55 1.17
CA MET A 466 17.57 -1.35 2.46
C MET A 466 18.26 -0.34 3.38
N CYS A 467 19.59 -0.12 3.25
CA CYS A 467 20.31 0.88 4.03
C CYS A 467 20.02 2.33 3.60
N ARG A 468 19.59 2.57 2.36
CA ARG A 468 19.31 3.93 1.84
C ARG A 468 18.22 4.67 2.64
N PRO A 469 17.02 4.11 2.90
CA PRO A 469 15.99 4.81 3.67
C PRO A 469 16.44 5.12 5.11
N ILE A 470 17.23 4.24 5.73
CA ILE A 470 17.82 4.49 7.06
C ILE A 470 18.74 5.72 7.02
N ARG A 471 19.63 5.81 6.02
CA ARG A 471 20.52 6.97 5.84
C ARG A 471 19.73 8.25 5.55
N ALA A 472 18.71 8.19 4.71
CA ALA A 472 17.87 9.34 4.39
C ALA A 472 17.19 9.92 5.65
N LEU A 473 16.57 9.06 6.47
CA LEU A 473 15.92 9.48 7.71
C LEU A 473 16.88 10.04 8.77
N THR A 474 18.12 9.55 8.79
CA THR A 474 19.12 9.94 9.81
C THR A 474 20.00 11.13 9.40
N GLN A 475 20.39 11.23 8.13
CA GLN A 475 21.38 12.21 7.66
C GLN A 475 20.75 13.53 7.19
N VAL A 476 19.57 13.51 6.57
CA VAL A 476 18.93 14.70 5.99
C VAL A 476 18.59 15.76 7.04
N ARG A 477 18.46 15.36 8.30
CA ARG A 477 17.94 16.23 9.38
C ARG A 477 19.02 16.77 10.34
N THR A 478 20.29 16.86 9.93
CA THR A 478 21.40 17.44 10.73
C THR A 478 21.61 16.81 12.12
N PHE A 479 21.09 15.61 12.37
CA PHE A 479 21.38 14.90 13.61
C PHE A 479 22.77 14.30 13.50
N SER A 480 23.74 14.94 14.14
CA SER A 480 25.05 14.34 14.36
C SER A 480 24.85 13.07 15.20
N ASN A 481 25.04 11.93 14.53
CA ASN A 481 25.41 10.62 15.06
C ASN A 481 24.29 9.57 15.18
N PHE A 482 24.58 8.43 14.54
CA PHE A 482 23.99 7.11 14.78
C PHE A 482 24.06 6.66 16.27
N THR A 483 24.83 7.36 17.13
CA THR A 483 25.04 7.00 18.55
C THR A 483 23.91 7.43 19.50
N THR A 484 22.90 8.16 19.02
CA THR A 484 21.82 8.70 19.87
C THR A 484 20.45 8.04 19.66
N SER A 485 20.33 7.10 18.72
CA SER A 485 19.07 6.42 18.42
C SER A 485 19.15 4.94 18.79
N VAL A 486 18.10 4.42 19.39
CA VAL A 486 17.94 2.97 19.56
C VAL A 486 17.38 2.43 18.25
N PHE A 487 18.19 1.63 17.55
CA PHE A 487 17.72 0.87 16.40
C PHE A 487 16.93 -0.32 16.89
N LEU A 488 15.68 -0.40 16.44
CA LEU A 488 14.83 -1.50 16.78
C LEU A 488 14.32 -2.12 15.50
N PHE A 489 14.76 -3.37 15.31
CA PHE A 489 14.22 -4.26 14.31
C PHE A 489 12.90 -4.79 14.88
N PHE A 490 11.79 -4.28 14.34
CA PHE A 490 10.48 -4.82 14.62
C PHE A 490 9.96 -5.36 13.32
N ASP A 491 10.00 -6.68 13.24
CA ASP A 491 9.49 -7.41 12.10
C ASP A 491 8.04 -7.76 12.40
N PHE A 492 7.10 -6.92 11.95
CA PHE A 492 5.69 -7.28 12.00
C PHE A 492 5.35 -8.24 10.85
N GLU A 493 6.07 -8.17 9.72
CA GLU A 493 5.82 -8.99 8.53
C GLU A 493 6.71 -10.26 8.40
N GLY A 494 7.82 -10.36 9.13
CA GLY A 494 8.58 -11.58 9.45
C GLY A 494 9.35 -12.23 8.31
N ILE A 495 10.64 -11.92 8.08
CA ILE A 495 11.54 -12.85 7.34
C ILE A 495 12.96 -13.03 7.92
N VAL A 496 13.63 -12.05 8.56
CA VAL A 496 15.05 -12.24 8.99
C VAL A 496 15.37 -11.51 10.29
N ARG A 497 15.83 -12.25 11.33
CA ARG A 497 16.67 -11.64 12.38
C ARG A 497 18.07 -11.46 11.80
N PHE A 498 18.47 -10.22 11.51
CA PHE A 498 19.85 -9.90 11.11
C PHE A 498 20.84 -10.01 12.26
#